data_AF-A0A8S8XXJ4-F1
#
_entry.id   AF-A0A8S8XXJ4-F1
#
_cell.length_a   1.000
_cell.length_b   1.000
_cell.length_c   1.000
_cell.angle_alpha   90.00
_cell.angle_beta   90.00
_cell.angle_gamma   90.00
#
_symmetry.space_group_name_H-M   'P 1'
#
loop_
_entity.id
_entity.type
_entity.pdbx_description
1 polymer ?
#
loop_
_entity_poly.entity_id
_entity_poly.type
_entity_poly.pdbx_seq_one_letter_code
_entity_poly.pdbx_strand_id
1 'polypeptide(L)'
;MVLPIILTISDDAINSVSNDLREASLALGATKWETSTKVVLPAASSGILASVLLAMGRAIGETMAVTMAAGQVQTWALTLLSKHRL
;
A
#
# COMPACT_ATOMS: atom_id res chain seq x y z
N MET A 1 -4.31 5.85 -10.41
CA MET A 1 -5.29 5.47 -9.36
C MET A 1 -4.63 4.98 -8.07
N VAL A 2 -3.42 5.45 -7.78
CA VAL A 2 -2.57 4.91 -6.71
C VAL A 2 -2.90 5.52 -5.34
N LEU A 3 -3.21 6.81 -5.29
CA LEU A 3 -3.54 7.54 -4.05
C LEU A 3 -4.74 6.96 -3.26
N PRO A 4 -5.92 6.71 -3.86
CA PRO A 4 -7.06 6.16 -3.11
C PRO A 4 -6.78 4.76 -2.56
N ILE A 5 -5.96 3.95 -3.24
CA ILE A 5 -5.58 2.61 -2.76
C ILE A 5 -4.76 2.71 -1.48
N ILE A 6 -3.76 3.61 -1.45
CA ILE A 6 -2.94 3.84 -0.26
C ILE A 6 -3.82 4.28 0.90
N LEU A 7 -4.73 5.23 0.66
CA LEU A 7 -5.62 5.78 1.68
C LEU A 7 -6.52 4.70 2.28
N THR A 8 -7.24 3.94 1.45
CA THR A 8 -8.17 2.90 1.93
C THR A 8 -7.44 1.81 2.73
N ILE A 9 -6.32 1.28 2.21
CA ILE A 9 -5.61 0.20 2.91
C ILE A 9 -4.96 0.70 4.20
N SER A 10 -4.49 1.95 4.22
CA SER A 10 -3.93 2.53 5.44
C SER A 10 -5.01 2.78 6.50
N ASP A 11 -6.22 3.19 6.09
CA ASP A 11 -7.36 3.33 7.01
C ASP A 11 -7.79 1.97 7.57
N ASP A 12 -7.87 0.94 6.73
CA ASP A 12 -8.12 -0.44 7.15
C ASP A 12 -7.05 -0.93 8.14
N ALA A 13 -5.77 -0.62 7.89
CA ALA A 13 -4.68 -0.97 8.80
C ALA A 13 -4.84 -0.32 10.18
N ILE A 14 -5.23 0.95 10.23
CA ILE A 14 -5.45 1.67 11.50
C ILE A 14 -6.69 1.15 12.23
N ASN A 15 -7.77 0.84 11.50
CA ASN A 15 -9.00 0.29 12.05
C ASN A 15 -8.86 -1.17 12.50
N SER A 16 -7.88 -1.91 11.97
CA SER A 16 -7.58 -3.29 12.38
C SER A 16 -6.97 -3.39 13.79
N VAL A 17 -6.44 -2.29 14.33
CA VAL A 17 -5.89 -2.24 15.69
C VAL A 17 -7.03 -2.36 16.70
N SER A 18 -6.99 -3.38 17.56
CA SER A 18 -8.07 -3.66 18.51
C SER A 18 -8.34 -2.48 19.45
N ASN A 19 -9.62 -2.33 19.83
CA ASN A 19 -10.01 -1.31 20.80
C ASN A 19 -9.43 -1.59 22.19
N ASP A 20 -9.18 -2.86 22.55
CA ASP A 20 -8.55 -3.22 23.83
C ASP A 20 -7.18 -2.55 24.02
N LEU A 21 -6.37 -2.45 22.97
CA LEU A 21 -5.08 -1.77 23.02
C LEU A 21 -5.23 -0.25 23.27
N ARG A 22 -6.29 0.34 22.71
CA ARG A 22 -6.61 1.76 22.88
C ARG A 22 -7.11 2.02 24.30
N GLU A 23 -7.99 1.16 24.80
CA GLU A 23 -8.55 1.23 26.16
C GLU A 23 -7.50 0.96 27.22
N ALA A 24 -6.61 -0.01 27.02
CA ALA A 24 -5.48 -0.27 27.91
C ALA A 24 -4.54 0.93 28.01
N SER A 25 -4.23 1.59 26.89
CA SER A 25 -3.42 2.82 26.87
C SER A 25 -4.09 3.95 27.65
N LEU A 26 -5.41 4.14 27.48
CA LEU A 26 -6.18 5.13 28.22
C LEU A 26 -6.26 4.81 29.72
N ALA A 27 -6.39 3.53 30.10
CA ALA A 27 -6.42 3.08 31.49
C ALA A 27 -5.07 3.28 32.20
N LEU A 28 -3.97 3.25 31.46
CA LEU A 28 -2.63 3.59 31.95
C LEU A 28 -2.41 5.12 32.09
N GLY A 29 -3.42 5.93 31.82
CA GLY A 29 -3.37 7.39 31.94
C GLY A 29 -2.80 8.11 30.72
N ALA A 30 -2.62 7.43 29.58
CA ALA A 30 -2.15 8.07 28.36
C ALA A 30 -3.25 8.96 27.74
N THR A 31 -2.84 10.03 27.07
CA THR A 31 -3.79 10.87 26.31
C THR A 31 -4.21 10.20 24.99
N LYS A 32 -5.32 10.65 24.40
CA LYS A 32 -5.76 10.18 23.07
C LYS A 32 -4.67 10.38 22.00
N TRP A 33 -3.93 11.49 22.08
CA TRP A 33 -2.83 11.78 21.16
C TRP A 33 -1.66 10.80 21.31
N GLU A 34 -1.27 10.51 22.54
CA GLU A 34 -0.22 9.53 22.83
C GLU A 34 -0.65 8.11 22.43
N THR A 35 -1.90 7.75 22.67
CA THR A 35 -2.44 6.45 22.25
C THR A 35 -2.39 6.29 20.73
N SER A 36 -2.80 7.31 19.97
CA SER A 36 -2.73 7.26 18.50
C SER A 36 -1.29 7.18 17.98
N THR A 37 -0.36 7.91 18.56
CA THR A 37 1.02 8.03 18.05
C THR A 37 1.96 6.93 18.54
N LYS A 38 1.85 6.51 19.81
CA LYS A 38 2.75 5.54 20.44
C LYS A 38 2.21 4.11 20.45
N VAL A 39 0.89 3.91 20.26
CA VAL A 39 0.27 2.57 20.27
C VAL A 39 -0.28 2.22 18.90
N VAL A 40 -1.21 3.04 18.37
CA VAL A 40 -1.94 2.71 17.14
C VAL A 40 -1.05 2.80 15.89
N LEU A 41 -0.32 3.90 15.72
CA LEU A 41 0.59 4.11 14.58
C LEU A 41 1.65 3.00 14.44
N PRO A 42 2.39 2.61 15.50
CA PRO A 42 3.34 1.51 15.38
C PRO A 42 2.64 0.15 15.20
N ALA A 43 1.48 -0.09 15.83
CA ALA A 43 0.73 -1.33 15.64
C ALA A 43 0.20 -1.49 14.19
N ALA A 44 -0.22 -0.40 13.55
CA ALA A 44 -0.70 -0.37 12.17
C ALA A 44 0.41 -0.26 11.11
N SER A 45 1.67 -0.11 11.52
CA SER A 45 2.80 0.18 10.63
C SER A 45 3.00 -0.86 9.52
N SER A 46 2.75 -2.14 9.80
CA SER A 46 2.84 -3.22 8.82
C SER A 46 1.81 -3.08 7.69
N GLY A 47 0.59 -2.67 8.00
CA GLY A 47 -0.46 -2.44 7.01
C GLY A 47 -0.23 -1.17 6.18
N ILE A 48 0.30 -0.11 6.80
CA ILE A 48 0.72 1.11 6.07
C ILE A 48 1.88 0.81 5.11
N LEU A 49 2.86 0.02 5.53
CA LEU A 49 3.95 -0.40 4.63
C LEU A 49 3.43 -1.28 3.49
N ALA A 50 2.52 -2.20 3.78
CA ALA A 50 1.89 -3.04 2.76
C ALA A 50 1.09 -2.21 1.74
N SER A 51 0.36 -1.18 2.17
CA SER A 51 -0.39 -0.30 1.28
C SER A 51 0.51 0.42 0.29
N VAL A 52 1.66 0.92 0.75
CA VAL A 52 2.67 1.60 -0.09
C VAL A 52 3.27 0.63 -1.11
N LEU A 53 3.67 -0.57 -0.69
CA LEU A 53 4.25 -1.57 -1.59
C LEU A 53 3.26 -2.02 -2.66
N LEU A 54 2.00 -2.27 -2.30
CA LEU A 54 0.95 -2.65 -3.24
C LEU A 54 0.67 -1.52 -4.24
N ALA A 55 0.63 -0.29 -3.75
CA ALA A 55 0.41 0.90 -4.56
C ALA A 55 1.55 1.15 -5.56
N MET A 56 2.81 0.89 -5.17
CA MET A 56 3.94 0.92 -6.11
C MET A 56 3.78 -0.09 -7.23
N GLY A 57 3.42 -1.34 -6.92
CA GLY A 57 3.15 -2.36 -7.94
C GLY A 57 2.04 -1.92 -8.91
N ARG A 58 0.99 -1.28 -8.40
CA ARG A 58 -0.10 -0.70 -9.21
C ARG A 58 0.36 0.47 -10.08
N ALA A 59 1.23 1.34 -9.57
CA ALA A 59 1.78 2.46 -10.34
C ALA A 59 2.56 1.97 -11.58
N ILE A 60 3.31 0.87 -11.43
CA ILE A 60 4.03 0.22 -12.53
C ILE A 60 3.04 -0.36 -13.55
N GLY A 61 1.97 -1.00 -13.07
CA GLY A 61 0.92 -1.54 -13.95
C GLY A 61 0.18 -0.45 -14.75
N GLU A 62 -0.08 0.71 -14.14
CA GLU A 62 -0.69 1.85 -14.84
C GLU A 62 0.23 2.42 -15.91
N THR A 63 1.54 2.51 -15.67
CA THR A 63 2.49 2.97 -16.69
C THR A 63 2.60 1.99 -17.85
N MET A 64 2.64 0.68 -17.58
CA MET A 64 2.59 -0.35 -18.62
C MET A 64 1.30 -0.28 -19.46
N ALA A 65 0.15 -0.10 -18.80
CA ALA A 65 -1.13 0.04 -19.48
C ALA A 65 -1.18 1.29 -20.37
N VAL A 66 -0.68 2.43 -19.87
CA VAL A 66 -0.63 3.69 -20.63
C VAL A 66 0.29 3.56 -21.85
N THR A 67 1.48 2.95 -21.70
CA THR A 67 2.40 2.77 -22.84
C THR A 67 1.83 1.83 -23.90
N MET A 68 1.13 0.77 -23.49
CA MET A 68 0.48 -0.15 -24.42
C MET A 68 -0.70 0.51 -25.15
N ALA A 69 -1.50 1.31 -24.44
CA ALA A 69 -2.59 2.09 -25.03
C ALA A 69 -2.11 3.20 -25.96
N ALA A 70 -0.96 3.81 -25.67
CA ALA A 70 -0.31 4.82 -26.52
C ALA A 70 0.31 4.23 -27.80
N GLY A 71 0.16 2.91 -28.04
CA GLY A 71 0.65 2.26 -29.24
C GLY A 71 2.17 2.08 -29.30
N GLN A 72 2.89 2.39 -28.22
CA GLN A 72 4.30 2.02 -28.09
C GLN A 72 4.36 0.52 -27.81
N VAL A 73 4.54 -0.27 -28.87
CA VAL A 73 4.83 -1.69 -28.77
C VAL A 73 6.04 -1.85 -27.86
N GLN A 74 5.82 -2.38 -26.66
CA GLN A 74 6.88 -2.54 -25.70
C GLN A 74 7.78 -3.68 -26.13
N THR A 75 8.86 -3.29 -26.81
CA THR A 75 9.83 -4.15 -27.48
C THR A 75 10.41 -5.24 -26.58
N TRP A 76 10.38 -5.08 -25.25
CA TRP A 76 10.85 -6.10 -24.30
C TRP A 76 10.07 -7.42 -24.40
N ALA A 77 8.75 -7.38 -24.58
CA ALA A 77 7.92 -8.58 -24.68
C ALA A 77 8.06 -9.25 -26.07
N LEU A 78 8.08 -8.46 -27.14
CA LEU A 78 8.27 -8.98 -28.50
C LEU A 78 9.69 -9.50 -28.75
N THR A 79 10.71 -8.94 -28.09
CA THR A 79 12.09 -9.43 -28.18
C THR A 79 12.25 -10.78 -27.48
N LEU A 80 11.55 -11.01 -26.36
CA LEU A 80 11.53 -12.32 -25.68
C LEU A 80 10.81 -13.40 -26.50
N LEU A 81 9.67 -13.07 -27.12
CA LEU A 81 8.93 -13.99 -28.01
C LEU A 81 9.66 -14.29 -29.32
N SER A 82 10.39 -13.31 -29.87
CA SER A 82 11.25 -13.48 -31.04
C SER A 82 12.46 -14.37 -30.75
N LYS A 83 13.09 -14.21 -29.57
CA LYS A 83 14.30 -14.94 -29.19
C LYS A 83 14.08 -16.44 -28.90
N HIS A 84 12.85 -16.85 -28.59
CA HIS A 84 12.51 -18.26 -28.34
C HIS A 84 11.99 -19.02 -29.58
N ARG A 85 11.90 -18.34 -30.74
CA ARG A 85 11.47 -18.93 -32.03
C ARG A 85 12.63 -19.00 -33.04
N LEU A 86 13.85 -19.31 -32.56
CA LEU A 86 15.03 -19.71 -33.34
C LEU A 86 15.75 -20.84 -32.62
#